data_AF-A0A848EMQ0-F1
#
_entry.id   AF-A0A848EMQ0-F1
#
_cell.length_a   1.000
_cell.length_b   1.000
_cell.length_c   1.000
_cell.angle_alpha   90.00
_cell.angle_beta   90.00
_cell.angle_gamma   90.00
#
_symmetry.space_group_name_H-M   'P 1'
#
loop_
_entity.id
_entity.type
_entity.pdbx_description
1 polymer ?
#
loop_
_entity_poly.entity_id
_entity_poly.type
_entity_poly.pdbx_seq_one_letter_code
_entity_poly.pdbx_strand_id
1 'polypeptide(L)'
;MPYDESNVVNNRRPYHVMRQISLAGDSGAYAVEISKELDSTQQTVSQIIQALLEKNLLKKGKRTQAQYYQINSEGYFDQFVVLHALELEEMEGEQEGERTGPPDVEGVDDITDLREPMTDFYRTYCTKYFQHMTDSTISKMIYDHPIRSIRSNWKTDRLPDWMRYVLHQIMAREETLQKTPEEIFRESIEETQKN
;
A
#
# COMPACT_ATOMS: atom_id res chain seq x y z
N MET A 1 -12.85 -23.52 6.85
CA MET A 1 -11.71 -23.14 7.71
C MET A 1 -11.89 -21.68 8.14
N PRO A 2 -11.63 -21.33 9.42
CA PRO A 2 -11.63 -19.94 9.86
C PRO A 2 -10.60 -19.13 9.05
N TYR A 3 -10.91 -17.87 8.80
CA TYR A 3 -10.00 -16.96 8.11
C TYR A 3 -8.79 -16.66 9.02
N ASP A 4 -7.59 -16.77 8.49
CA ASP A 4 -6.36 -16.37 9.19
C ASP A 4 -6.19 -14.86 9.07
N GLU A 5 -6.46 -14.16 10.18
CA GLU A 5 -6.43 -12.71 10.31
C GLU A 5 -5.00 -12.14 10.37
N SER A 6 -3.98 -12.98 10.53
CA SER A 6 -2.61 -12.53 10.79
C SER A 6 -1.98 -11.73 9.64
N ASN A 7 -2.48 -11.90 8.41
CA ASN A 7 -1.89 -11.24 7.24
C ASN A 7 -2.91 -10.71 6.21
N VAL A 8 -3.81 -9.83 6.67
CA VAL A 8 -4.87 -9.21 5.86
C VAL A 8 -4.36 -8.58 4.57
N VAL A 9 -3.21 -7.90 4.60
CA VAL A 9 -2.72 -7.15 3.44
C VAL A 9 -2.10 -8.05 2.37
N ASN A 10 -1.53 -9.20 2.74
CA ASN A 10 -0.93 -10.15 1.79
C ASN A 10 -1.88 -11.27 1.36
N ASN A 11 -3.10 -11.33 1.89
CA ASN A 11 -4.11 -12.30 1.49
C ASN A 11 -4.94 -11.78 0.30
N ARG A 12 -5.28 -12.66 -0.64
CA ARG A 12 -6.13 -12.33 -1.80
C ARG A 12 -7.60 -12.13 -1.44
N ARG A 13 -8.11 -12.82 -0.42
CA ARG A 13 -9.53 -12.74 -0.04
C ARG A 13 -9.96 -11.33 0.40
N PRO A 14 -9.19 -10.63 1.26
CA PRO A 14 -9.43 -9.22 1.56
C PRO A 14 -9.44 -8.33 0.33
N TYR A 15 -8.51 -8.54 -0.61
CA TYR A 15 -8.48 -7.80 -1.86
C TYR A 15 -9.79 -7.95 -2.64
N HIS A 16 -10.32 -9.17 -2.78
CA HIS A 16 -11.60 -9.39 -3.46
C HIS A 16 -12.80 -8.76 -2.72
N VAL A 17 -12.80 -8.76 -1.38
CA VAL A 17 -13.82 -8.04 -0.59
C VAL A 17 -13.76 -6.53 -0.88
N MET A 18 -12.56 -5.95 -0.88
CA MET A 18 -12.38 -4.53 -1.19
C MET A 18 -12.78 -4.20 -2.63
N ARG A 19 -12.46 -5.09 -3.58
CA ARG A 19 -12.87 -4.94 -4.97
C ARG A 19 -14.39 -4.87 -5.10
N GLN A 20 -15.13 -5.76 -4.44
CA GLN A 20 -16.60 -5.72 -4.48
C GLN A 20 -17.18 -4.45 -3.88
N ILE A 21 -16.61 -3.98 -2.76
CA ILE A 21 -16.98 -2.70 -2.16
C ILE A 21 -16.71 -1.55 -3.13
N SER A 22 -15.56 -1.55 -3.81
CA SER A 22 -15.19 -0.51 -4.77
C SER A 22 -16.09 -0.50 -6.00
N LEU A 23 -16.53 -1.66 -6.49
CA LEU A 23 -17.42 -1.76 -7.64
C LEU A 23 -18.84 -1.26 -7.34
N ALA A 24 -19.26 -1.31 -6.07
CA ALA A 24 -20.50 -0.69 -5.62
C ALA A 24 -20.44 0.85 -5.57
N GLY A 25 -19.26 1.45 -5.79
CA GLY A 25 -19.05 2.90 -5.85
C GLY A 25 -19.40 3.61 -4.55
N ASP A 26 -19.87 4.85 -4.67
CA ASP A 26 -20.20 5.72 -3.52
C ASP A 26 -21.39 5.20 -2.70
N SER A 27 -22.15 4.22 -3.19
CA SER A 27 -23.16 3.52 -2.38
C SER A 27 -22.56 2.68 -1.26
N GLY A 28 -21.30 2.23 -1.43
CA GLY A 28 -20.72 1.14 -0.67
C GLY A 28 -21.48 -0.18 -0.84
N ALA A 29 -21.05 -1.21 -0.14
CA ALA A 29 -21.64 -2.55 -0.24
C ALA A 29 -21.98 -3.14 1.13
N TYR A 30 -23.00 -3.99 1.17
CA TYR A 30 -23.39 -4.72 2.37
C TYR A 30 -22.67 -6.08 2.44
N ALA A 31 -22.35 -6.55 3.65
CA ALA A 31 -21.66 -7.85 3.83
C ALA A 31 -22.40 -9.02 3.17
N VAL A 32 -23.74 -8.98 3.16
CA VAL A 32 -24.60 -10.01 2.54
C VAL A 32 -24.46 -10.02 1.01
N GLU A 33 -24.30 -8.86 0.38
CA GLU A 33 -24.13 -8.76 -1.07
C GLU A 33 -22.74 -9.26 -1.46
N ILE A 34 -21.72 -8.82 -0.73
CA ILE A 34 -20.33 -9.25 -0.92
C ILE A 34 -20.22 -10.78 -0.76
N SER A 35 -20.88 -11.37 0.24
CA SER A 35 -20.85 -12.81 0.45
C SER A 35 -21.48 -13.61 -0.69
N LYS A 36 -22.55 -13.09 -1.30
CA LYS A 36 -23.19 -13.73 -2.46
C LYS A 36 -22.29 -13.67 -3.68
N GLU A 37 -21.71 -12.50 -3.94
CA GLU A 37 -20.86 -12.28 -5.11
C GLU A 37 -19.55 -13.07 -5.06
N LEU A 38 -19.00 -13.28 -3.85
CA LEU A 38 -17.77 -14.04 -3.65
C LEU A 38 -17.98 -15.53 -3.38
N ASP A 39 -19.22 -16.04 -3.51
CA ASP A 39 -19.60 -17.42 -3.14
C ASP A 39 -19.00 -17.85 -1.79
N SER A 40 -19.17 -17.00 -0.78
CA SER A 40 -18.55 -17.16 0.53
C SER A 40 -19.58 -17.00 1.64
N THR A 41 -19.24 -17.47 2.85
CA THR A 41 -20.15 -17.30 3.98
C THR A 41 -20.15 -15.86 4.48
N GLN A 42 -21.31 -15.37 4.92
CA GLN A 42 -21.42 -14.04 5.54
C GLN A 42 -20.50 -13.91 6.76
N GLN A 43 -20.28 -14.99 7.52
CA GLN A 43 -19.36 -15.02 8.64
C GLN A 43 -17.92 -14.74 8.18
N THR A 44 -17.44 -15.44 7.14
CA THR A 44 -16.08 -15.24 6.60
C THR A 44 -15.90 -13.82 6.06
N VAL A 45 -16.88 -13.31 5.31
CA VAL A 45 -16.83 -11.93 4.81
C VAL A 45 -16.84 -10.92 5.96
N SER A 46 -17.60 -11.17 7.02
CA SER A 46 -17.64 -10.27 8.19
C SER A 46 -16.32 -10.24 8.95
N GLN A 47 -15.64 -11.38 9.08
CA GLN A 47 -14.28 -11.45 9.66
C GLN A 47 -13.28 -10.64 8.84
N ILE A 48 -13.30 -10.81 7.51
CA ILE A 48 -12.43 -10.05 6.61
C ILE A 48 -12.71 -8.55 6.70
N ILE A 49 -13.99 -8.16 6.68
CA ILE A 49 -14.39 -6.75 6.81
C ILE A 49 -13.91 -6.18 8.14
N GLN A 50 -14.06 -6.91 9.25
CA GLN A 50 -13.60 -6.47 10.56
C GLN A 50 -12.08 -6.26 10.58
N ALA A 51 -11.32 -7.20 10.02
CA ALA A 51 -9.86 -7.07 9.93
C ALA A 51 -9.42 -5.89 9.04
N LEU A 52 -10.16 -5.60 7.96
CA LEU A 52 -9.93 -4.44 7.10
C LEU A 52 -10.26 -3.10 7.79
N LEU A 53 -11.28 -3.07 8.65
CA LEU A 53 -11.63 -1.89 9.45
C LEU A 53 -10.57 -1.59 10.50
N GLU A 54 -10.02 -2.62 11.14
CA GLU A 54 -8.91 -2.49 12.10
C GLU A 54 -7.63 -1.96 11.44
N LYS A 55 -7.41 -2.26 10.16
CA LYS A 55 -6.34 -1.69 9.35
C LYS A 55 -6.66 -0.30 8.78
N ASN A 56 -7.80 0.30 9.15
CA ASN A 56 -8.29 1.58 8.64
C ASN A 56 -8.57 1.60 7.12
N LEU A 57 -8.62 0.45 6.45
CA LEU A 57 -8.76 0.35 4.98
C LEU A 57 -10.21 0.47 4.49
N LEU A 58 -11.17 0.29 5.41
CA LEU A 58 -12.60 0.48 5.18
C LEU A 58 -13.16 1.47 6.18
N LYS A 59 -14.31 2.06 5.83
CA LYS A 59 -15.15 2.83 6.75
C LYS A 59 -16.57 2.30 6.75
N LYS A 60 -17.23 2.42 7.91
CA LYS A 60 -18.63 2.00 8.09
C LYS A 60 -19.55 3.19 7.81
N GLY A 61 -20.60 2.94 7.04
CA GLY A 61 -21.75 3.82 6.96
C GLY A 61 -23.00 3.13 7.49
N LYS A 62 -24.00 3.91 7.89
CA LYS A 62 -25.33 3.40 8.26
C LYS A 62 -26.38 3.98 7.33
N ARG A 63 -27.22 3.10 6.76
CA ARG A 63 -28.45 3.49 6.06
C ARG A 63 -29.59 2.74 6.70
N THR A 64 -30.61 3.48 7.16
CA THR A 64 -31.76 2.96 7.90
C THR A 64 -31.33 2.07 9.07
N GLN A 65 -31.17 0.76 8.87
CA GLN A 65 -30.78 -0.23 9.89
C GLN A 65 -29.67 -1.19 9.45
N ALA A 66 -29.14 -1.04 8.23
CA ALA A 66 -28.10 -1.89 7.69
C ALA A 66 -26.75 -1.14 7.59
N GLN A 67 -25.67 -1.84 7.97
CA GLN A 67 -24.30 -1.32 7.83
C GLN A 67 -23.80 -1.60 6.43
N TYR A 68 -23.36 -0.54 5.74
CA TYR A 68 -22.64 -0.65 4.48
C TYR A 68 -21.19 -0.26 4.69
N TYR A 69 -20.32 -0.76 3.82
CA TYR A 69 -18.88 -0.53 3.89
C TYR A 69 -18.42 0.21 2.65
N GLN A 70 -17.49 1.13 2.82
CA GLN A 70 -16.83 1.88 1.75
C GLN A 70 -15.32 1.80 1.91
N ILE A 71 -14.63 1.96 0.79
CA ILE A 71 -13.18 2.15 0.78
C ILE A 71 -12.82 3.40 1.59
N ASN A 72 -11.84 3.28 2.46
CA ASN A 72 -11.28 4.43 3.17
C ASN A 72 -9.94 4.84 2.56
N SER A 73 -9.98 5.78 1.60
CA SER A 73 -8.77 6.27 0.92
C SER A 73 -7.73 6.89 1.86
N GLU A 74 -8.16 7.47 2.99
CA GLU A 74 -7.24 8.04 3.99
C GLU A 74 -6.39 6.94 4.63
N GLY A 75 -7.00 5.82 4.99
CA GLY A 75 -6.28 4.70 5.61
C GLY A 75 -5.34 3.98 4.65
N TYR A 76 -5.51 4.15 3.33
CA TYR A 76 -4.52 3.68 2.36
C TYR A 76 -3.20 4.43 2.45
N PHE A 77 -3.25 5.75 2.68
CA PHE A 77 -2.03 6.52 2.91
C PHE A 77 -1.37 6.09 4.21
N ASP A 78 -2.14 5.90 5.28
CA ASP A 78 -1.59 5.42 6.56
C ASP A 78 -0.90 4.04 6.39
N GLN A 79 -1.53 3.10 5.67
CA GLN A 79 -0.93 1.78 5.42
C GLN A 79 0.28 1.83 4.48
N PHE A 80 0.30 2.77 3.53
CA PHE A 80 1.49 3.02 2.71
C PHE A 80 2.67 3.44 3.58
N VAL A 81 2.47 4.40 4.49
CA VAL A 81 3.52 4.85 5.42
C VAL A 81 3.99 3.69 6.29
N VAL A 82 3.08 2.91 6.88
CA VAL A 82 3.44 1.77 7.74
C VAL A 82 4.24 0.71 6.99
N LEU A 83 3.77 0.29 5.80
CA LEU A 83 4.46 -0.76 5.02
C LEU A 83 5.88 -0.33 4.61
N HIS A 84 6.06 0.95 4.29
CA HIS A 84 7.36 1.46 3.85
C HIS A 84 8.29 1.77 5.04
N ALA A 85 7.75 2.20 6.19
CA ALA A 85 8.53 2.37 7.42
C ALA A 85 9.07 1.03 7.92
N LEU A 86 8.28 -0.04 7.88
CA LEU A 86 8.73 -1.39 8.24
C LEU A 86 9.84 -1.88 7.29
N GLU A 87 9.74 -1.60 6.00
CA GLU A 87 10.79 -1.99 5.05
C GLU A 87 12.10 -1.25 5.31
N LEU A 88 12.05 0.03 5.71
CA LEU A 88 13.24 0.77 6.13
C LEU A 88 13.88 0.14 7.37
N GLU A 89 13.10 -0.23 8.38
CA GLU A 89 13.62 -0.90 9.59
C GLU A 89 14.28 -2.24 9.24
N GLU A 90 13.69 -3.01 8.31
CA GLU A 90 14.30 -4.26 7.82
C GLU A 90 15.61 -4.01 7.06
N MET A 91 15.66 -3.00 6.17
CA MET A 91 16.87 -2.64 5.43
C MET A 91 17.99 -2.12 6.35
N GLU A 92 17.65 -1.32 7.36
CA GLU A 92 18.61 -0.83 8.36
C GLU A 92 19.14 -1.98 9.24
N GLY A 93 18.30 -2.98 9.53
CA GLY A 93 18.71 -4.19 10.25
C GLY A 93 19.63 -5.12 9.46
N GLU A 94 19.58 -5.09 8.12
CA GLU A 94 20.47 -5.85 7.24
C GLU A 94 21.85 -5.17 7.04
N GLN A 95 21.96 -3.87 7.31
CA GLN A 95 23.19 -3.07 7.17
C GLN A 95 23.92 -2.83 8.51
N GLU A 96 24.15 -3.87 9.31
CA GLU A 96 25.09 -3.78 10.45
C GLU A 96 26.56 -3.70 9.95
N GLY A 97 26.92 -2.53 9.41
CA GLY A 97 28.26 -2.15 8.99
C GLY A 97 28.28 -0.65 8.67
N GLU A 98 28.78 0.15 9.62
CA GLU A 98 28.85 1.63 9.61
C GLU A 98 27.52 2.38 9.68
N ARG A 99 27.05 2.55 10.92
CA ARG A 99 25.95 3.45 11.33
C ARG A 99 26.21 4.91 10.91
N THR A 100 25.40 5.41 9.98
CA THR A 100 24.69 6.68 10.19
C THR A 100 23.28 6.31 10.62
N GLY A 101 22.84 6.73 11.81
CA GLY A 101 21.49 6.39 12.30
C GLY A 101 20.38 6.82 11.32
N PRO A 102 19.14 6.36 11.55
CA PRO A 102 18.00 6.84 10.76
C PRO A 102 18.07 8.37 10.74
N PRO A 103 17.92 9.02 9.57
CA PRO A 103 17.91 10.48 9.53
C PRO A 103 16.90 10.94 10.58
N ASP A 104 17.30 11.87 11.44
CA ASP A 104 16.38 12.50 12.39
C ASP A 104 15.15 12.89 11.58
N VAL A 105 14.02 12.23 11.85
CA VAL A 105 12.77 12.46 11.12
C VAL A 105 12.15 13.75 11.64
N GLU A 106 12.89 14.86 11.57
CA GLU A 106 12.32 16.20 11.59
C GLU A 106 11.47 16.31 10.30
N GLY A 107 10.16 16.54 10.46
CA GLY A 107 9.22 16.62 9.34
C GLY A 107 7.96 15.74 9.44
N VAL A 108 7.71 15.09 10.60
CA VAL A 108 6.43 14.42 10.86
C VAL A 108 5.25 15.42 10.82
N ASP A 109 5.50 16.70 11.14
CA ASP A 109 4.51 17.78 11.03
C ASP A 109 4.13 18.09 9.56
N ASP A 110 5.04 17.89 8.60
CA ASP A 110 4.82 18.10 7.14
C ASP A 110 4.01 16.96 6.48
N ILE A 111 3.76 15.85 7.18
CA ILE A 111 2.91 14.75 6.66
C ILE A 111 1.45 15.23 6.53
N THR A 112 1.05 16.17 7.36
CA THR A 112 -0.30 16.75 7.37
C THR A 112 -0.62 17.42 6.03
N ASP A 113 0.36 18.10 5.44
CA ASP A 113 0.23 18.81 4.15
C ASP A 113 0.09 17.86 2.96
N LEU A 114 0.57 16.62 3.10
CA LEU A 114 0.41 15.57 2.09
C LEU A 114 -0.88 14.75 2.24
N ARG A 115 -1.54 14.83 3.40
CA ARG A 115 -2.67 13.95 3.71
C ARG A 115 -3.82 14.15 2.71
N GLU A 116 -4.19 15.39 2.41
CA GLU A 116 -5.25 15.68 1.45
C GLU A 116 -4.87 15.26 0.00
N PRO A 117 -3.72 15.68 -0.57
CA PRO A 117 -3.28 15.22 -1.90
C PRO A 117 -3.20 13.70 -2.05
N MET A 118 -2.68 13.00 -1.04
CA MET A 118 -2.56 11.54 -1.07
C MET A 118 -3.92 10.87 -0.96
N THR A 119 -4.83 11.41 -0.16
CA THR A 119 -6.21 10.89 -0.03
C THR A 119 -6.95 10.97 -1.37
N ASP A 120 -6.85 12.08 -2.09
CA ASP A 120 -7.47 12.25 -3.40
C ASP A 120 -6.84 11.38 -4.48
N PHE A 121 -5.51 11.22 -4.43
CA PHE A 121 -4.82 10.24 -5.24
C PHE A 121 -5.35 8.83 -4.99
N TYR A 122 -5.38 8.37 -3.73
CA TYR A 122 -5.83 7.02 -3.38
C TYR A 122 -7.31 6.80 -3.70
N ARG A 123 -8.16 7.83 -3.60
CA ARG A 123 -9.57 7.76 -4.04
C ARG A 123 -9.67 7.42 -5.54
N THR A 124 -8.94 8.16 -6.36
CA THR A 124 -8.94 7.94 -7.82
C THR A 124 -8.26 6.62 -8.18
N TYR A 125 -7.15 6.33 -7.53
CA TYR A 125 -6.34 5.15 -7.77
C TYR A 125 -7.08 3.87 -7.43
N CYS A 126 -7.64 3.74 -6.22
CA CYS A 126 -8.36 2.54 -5.80
C CYS A 126 -9.49 2.22 -6.78
N THR A 127 -10.26 3.25 -7.17
CA THR A 127 -11.35 3.09 -8.14
C THR A 127 -10.86 2.49 -9.45
N LYS A 128 -9.79 3.05 -10.04
CA LYS A 128 -9.21 2.56 -11.29
C LYS A 128 -8.60 1.16 -11.12
N TYR A 129 -7.84 0.94 -10.06
CA TYR A 129 -7.16 -0.33 -9.82
C TYR A 129 -8.17 -1.47 -9.67
N PHE A 130 -9.22 -1.30 -8.86
CA PHE A 130 -10.23 -2.34 -8.67
C PHE A 130 -11.10 -2.59 -9.91
N GLN A 131 -11.26 -1.59 -10.79
CA GLN A 131 -11.94 -1.78 -12.08
C GLN A 131 -11.13 -2.65 -13.05
N HIS A 132 -9.81 -2.48 -13.08
CA HIS A 132 -8.94 -3.13 -14.09
C HIS A 132 -8.25 -4.39 -13.60
N MET A 133 -7.91 -4.46 -12.31
CA MET A 133 -7.26 -5.60 -11.69
C MET A 133 -8.31 -6.49 -11.04
N THR A 134 -8.34 -7.75 -11.46
CA THR A 134 -9.32 -8.74 -10.98
C THR A 134 -8.80 -9.57 -9.81
N ASP A 135 -7.48 -9.74 -9.71
CA ASP A 135 -6.80 -10.55 -8.70
C ASP A 135 -5.48 -9.87 -8.29
N SER A 136 -5.26 -9.73 -6.98
CA SER A 136 -4.10 -9.08 -6.38
C SER A 136 -4.09 -9.32 -4.87
N THR A 137 -3.12 -8.75 -4.18
CA THR A 137 -3.16 -8.49 -2.74
C THR A 137 -3.24 -6.98 -2.50
N ILE A 138 -3.62 -6.57 -1.28
CA ILE A 138 -3.65 -5.16 -0.89
C ILE A 138 -2.22 -4.61 -0.82
N SER A 139 -1.27 -5.39 -0.30
CA SER A 139 0.14 -5.03 -0.28
C SER A 139 0.67 -4.73 -1.68
N LYS A 140 0.45 -5.62 -2.66
CA LYS A 140 0.82 -5.39 -4.05
C LYS A 140 0.18 -4.13 -4.62
N MET A 141 -1.10 -3.91 -4.34
CA MET A 141 -1.78 -2.69 -4.77
C MET A 141 -1.15 -1.42 -4.17
N ILE A 142 -0.73 -1.47 -2.91
CA ILE A 142 -0.06 -0.37 -2.22
C ILE A 142 1.38 -0.17 -2.75
N TYR A 143 2.09 -1.24 -3.12
CA TYR A 143 3.46 -1.15 -3.65
C TYR A 143 3.53 -0.79 -5.14
N ASP A 144 2.66 -1.36 -5.98
CA ASP A 144 2.76 -1.27 -7.44
C ASP A 144 2.62 0.17 -8.00
N HIS A 145 2.15 1.15 -7.21
CA HIS A 145 1.56 2.36 -7.79
C HIS A 145 1.97 3.72 -7.23
N PRO A 146 2.25 3.93 -5.93
CA PRO A 146 2.78 5.21 -5.47
C PRO A 146 4.11 5.49 -6.18
N ILE A 147 5.00 4.51 -6.31
CA ILE A 147 6.33 4.71 -6.88
C ILE A 147 6.27 5.09 -8.37
N ARG A 148 5.47 4.36 -9.16
CA ARG A 148 5.31 4.65 -10.60
C ARG A 148 4.54 5.93 -10.88
N SER A 149 3.51 6.25 -10.09
CA SER A 149 2.73 7.49 -10.27
C SER A 149 3.41 8.72 -9.67
N ILE A 150 4.14 8.58 -8.57
CA ILE A 150 4.99 9.65 -8.02
C ILE A 150 6.09 9.98 -9.03
N ARG A 151 6.70 8.97 -9.67
CA ARG A 151 7.67 9.14 -10.76
C ARG A 151 7.14 9.95 -11.94
N SER A 152 5.85 9.84 -12.28
CA SER A 152 5.28 10.49 -13.46
C SER A 152 4.56 11.81 -13.19
N ASN A 153 3.96 11.99 -12.02
CA ASN A 153 2.97 13.04 -11.78
C ASN A 153 3.30 13.97 -10.61
N TRP A 154 4.25 13.63 -9.74
CA TRP A 154 4.52 14.41 -8.54
C TRP A 154 5.87 15.07 -8.66
N LYS A 155 5.92 16.37 -8.39
CA LYS A 155 7.20 17.00 -8.12
C LYS A 155 7.66 16.46 -6.76
N THR A 156 8.66 15.59 -6.79
CA THR A 156 9.19 14.90 -5.60
C THR A 156 9.74 15.88 -4.57
N ASP A 157 10.06 17.11 -4.98
CA ASP A 157 10.44 18.25 -4.14
C ASP A 157 9.38 18.65 -3.09
N ARG A 158 8.12 18.24 -3.24
CA ARG A 158 7.03 18.50 -2.27
C ARG A 158 6.83 17.39 -1.24
N LEU A 159 7.57 16.30 -1.34
CA LEU A 159 7.47 15.20 -0.39
C LEU A 159 8.41 15.46 0.81
N PRO A 160 8.04 15.05 2.03
CA PRO A 160 8.96 15.00 3.17
C PRO A 160 10.23 14.23 2.82
N ASP A 161 11.36 14.61 3.44
CA ASP A 161 12.67 14.04 3.14
C ASP A 161 12.71 12.52 3.35
N TRP A 162 12.07 12.01 4.41
CA TRP A 162 11.97 10.57 4.65
C TRP A 162 11.19 9.84 3.55
N MET A 163 10.12 10.44 3.01
CA MET A 163 9.33 9.83 1.94
C MET A 163 10.09 9.87 0.61
N ARG A 164 10.86 10.94 0.34
CA ARG A 164 11.81 10.98 -0.77
C ARG A 164 12.88 9.91 -0.61
N TYR A 165 13.45 9.77 0.58
CA TYR A 165 14.48 8.76 0.89
C TYR A 165 13.95 7.35 0.63
N VAL A 166 12.78 7.00 1.19
CA VAL A 166 12.08 5.74 0.93
C VAL A 166 11.89 5.51 -0.57
N LEU A 167 11.35 6.50 -1.28
CA LEU A 167 11.12 6.37 -2.73
C LEU A 167 12.43 6.18 -3.49
N HIS A 168 13.49 6.90 -3.12
CA HIS A 168 14.81 6.74 -3.70
C HIS A 168 15.39 5.34 -3.45
N GLN A 169 15.29 4.82 -2.23
CA GLN A 169 15.75 3.46 -1.91
C GLN A 169 15.00 2.40 -2.70
N ILE A 170 13.67 2.52 -2.80
CA ILE A 170 12.89 1.55 -3.57
C ILE A 170 13.14 1.69 -5.07
N MET A 171 13.29 2.91 -5.60
CA MET A 171 13.67 3.11 -7.01
C MET A 171 15.05 2.51 -7.31
N ALA A 172 16.03 2.70 -6.44
CA ALA A 172 17.35 2.08 -6.58
C ALA A 172 17.27 0.54 -6.54
N ARG A 173 16.38 -0.01 -5.70
CA ARG A 173 16.13 -1.46 -5.61
C ARG A 173 15.43 -2.00 -6.87
N GLU A 174 14.45 -1.30 -7.43
CA GLU A 174 13.81 -1.69 -8.68
C GLU A 174 14.77 -1.60 -9.88
N GLU A 175 15.63 -0.59 -9.93
CA GLU A 175 16.66 -0.47 -10.96
C GLU A 175 17.68 -1.61 -10.86
N THR A 176 18.12 -1.99 -9.66
CA THR A 176 19.01 -3.13 -9.45
C THR A 176 18.35 -4.49 -9.74
N LEU A 177 17.04 -4.64 -9.49
CA LEU A 177 16.27 -5.83 -9.87
C LEU A 177 15.98 -5.92 -11.38
N GLN A 178 16.03 -4.80 -12.11
CA GLN A 178 15.90 -4.76 -13.57
C GLN A 178 17.24 -5.01 -14.29
N LYS A 179 18.37 -4.82 -13.60
CA LYS A 179 19.69 -5.16 -14.13
C LYS A 179 19.84 -6.67 -14.24
N THR A 180 20.32 -7.13 -15.38
CA THR A 180 20.72 -8.53 -15.55
C THR A 180 21.94 -8.83 -14.66
N PRO A 181 22.13 -10.10 -14.24
CA PRO A 181 23.31 -10.49 -13.46
C PRO A 181 24.64 -10.09 -14.13
N GLU A 182 24.67 -10.02 -15.47
CA GLU A 182 25.83 -9.59 -16.25
C GLU A 182 26.11 -8.08 -16.15
N GLU A 183 25.08 -7.25 -16.01
CA GLU A 183 25.20 -5.80 -15.79
C GLU A 183 25.68 -5.48 -14.38
N ILE A 184 25.13 -6.18 -13.37
CA ILE A 184 25.55 -6.06 -11.98
C ILE A 184 27.03 -6.46 -11.83
N PHE A 185 27.44 -7.54 -12.48
CA PHE A 185 28.83 -8.00 -12.47
C PHE A 185 29.79 -7.04 -13.18
N ARG A 186 29.36 -6.41 -14.28
CA ARG A 186 30.18 -5.43 -15.02
C ARG A 186 30.40 -4.16 -14.20
N GLU A 187 29.37 -3.64 -13.54
CA GLU A 187 29.48 -2.45 -12.67
C GLU A 187 30.38 -2.71 -11.45
N SER A 188 30.28 -3.90 -10.83
CA SER A 188 31.16 -4.30 -9.73
C SER A 188 32.64 -4.31 -10.13
N ILE A 189 32.96 -4.74 -11.36
CA ILE A 189 34.34 -4.72 -11.88
C ILE A 189 34.82 -3.29 -12.13
N GLU A 190 33.96 -2.40 -12.64
CA GLU A 190 34.31 -1.00 -12.93
C GLU A 190 34.52 -0.16 -11.65
N GLU A 191 33.77 -0.41 -10.58
CA GLU A 191 34.00 0.21 -9.26
C GLU A 191 35.30 -0.27 -8.61
N THR A 192 35.64 -1.56 -8.77
CA THR A 192 36.89 -2.12 -8.24
C THR A 192 38.13 -1.62 -8.99
N GLN A 193 37.98 -1.05 -10.19
CA GLN A 193 39.07 -0.46 -10.96
C GLN A 193 39.22 1.06 -10.76
N LYS A 194 38.28 1.71 -10.05
CA LYS A 194 38.31 3.14 -9.75
C LYS A 194 38.80 3.49 -8.33
N ASN A 195 38.95 2.49 -7.46
CA ASN A 195 39.63 2.58 -6.17
C ASN A 195 41.03 1.97 -6.24
#